data_AF-A0AAV6CUB3-F1
#
_entry.id   AF-A0AAV6CUB3-F1
#
_cell.length_a   1.000
_cell.length_b   1.000
_cell.length_c   1.000
_cell.angle_alpha   90.00
_cell.angle_beta   90.00
_cell.angle_gamma   90.00
#
_symmetry.space_group_name_H-M   'P 1'
#
loop_
_entity.id
_entity.type
_entity.pdbx_description
1 polymer ?
#
loop_
_entity_poly.entity_id
_entity_poly.type
_entity_poly.pdbx_seq_one_letter_code
_entity_poly.pdbx_strand_id
1 'polypeptide(L)'
;MPDEAILREKARMVVRNGKLPARRPDRTWGGPGVGAPCSVCELPVKKDELEFEIQFARDGDNPGLDKFHVHIRCFAAWELERGQV
;
A
#
# COMPACT_ATOMS: atom_id res chain seq x y z
N MET A 1 3.47 -4.09 -14.94
CA MET A 1 2.47 -3.88 -13.87
C MET A 1 1.15 -4.54 -14.30
N PRO A 2 0.44 -5.28 -13.42
CA PRO A 2 -0.81 -5.97 -13.76
C PRO A 2 -1.95 -5.05 -14.20
N ASP A 3 -2.99 -5.62 -14.81
CA ASP A 3 -4.23 -4.94 -15.17
C ASP A 3 -5.03 -4.48 -13.93
N GLU A 4 -5.88 -3.47 -14.11
CA GLU A 4 -6.62 -2.83 -13.01
C GLU A 4 -7.50 -3.82 -12.23
N ALA A 5 -8.23 -4.71 -12.92
CA ALA A 5 -9.09 -5.70 -12.26
C ALA A 5 -8.27 -6.63 -11.33
N ILE A 6 -7.08 -7.04 -11.78
CA ILE A 6 -6.16 -7.86 -10.98
C ILE A 6 -5.64 -7.07 -9.79
N LEU A 7 -5.29 -5.79 -9.98
CA LEU A 7 -4.84 -4.92 -8.88
C LEU A 7 -5.93 -4.72 -7.83
N ARG A 8 -7.19 -4.55 -8.24
CA ARG A 8 -8.33 -4.42 -7.32
C ARG A 8 -8.60 -5.69 -6.54
N GLU A 9 -8.49 -6.85 -7.17
CA GLU A 9 -8.63 -8.12 -6.44
C GLU A 9 -7.51 -8.32 -5.42
N LYS A 10 -6.25 -8.06 -5.82
CA LYS A 10 -5.11 -8.09 -4.88
C LYS A 10 -5.30 -7.09 -3.73
N ALA A 11 -5.75 -5.88 -4.03
CA ALA A 11 -6.06 -4.86 -3.03
C ALA A 11 -7.11 -5.34 -2.02
N ARG A 12 -8.19 -5.97 -2.49
CA ARG A 12 -9.23 -6.56 -1.63
C ARG A 12 -8.64 -7.64 -0.71
N MET A 13 -7.79 -8.51 -1.25
CA MET A 13 -7.13 -9.56 -0.46
C MET A 13 -6.23 -9.00 0.64
N VAL A 14 -5.40 -7.98 0.34
CA VAL A 14 -4.48 -7.38 1.34
C VAL A 14 -5.20 -6.59 2.44
N VAL A 15 -6.40 -6.08 2.16
CA VAL A 15 -7.26 -5.47 3.19
C VAL A 15 -7.88 -6.57 4.06
N ARG A 16 -8.47 -7.60 3.44
CA ARG A 16 -9.16 -8.69 4.14
C ARG A 16 -8.24 -9.50 5.05
N ASN A 17 -6.98 -9.71 4.65
CA ASN A 17 -6.02 -10.44 5.45
C ASN A 17 -5.26 -9.57 6.48
N GLY A 18 -5.57 -8.26 6.55
CA GLY A 18 -4.95 -7.32 7.48
C GLY A 18 -3.50 -6.93 7.15
N LYS A 19 -2.98 -7.25 5.96
CA LYS A 19 -1.63 -6.86 5.54
C LYS A 19 -1.50 -5.34 5.37
N LEU A 20 -2.54 -4.70 4.84
CA LEU A 20 -2.68 -3.25 4.83
C LEU A 20 -3.93 -2.84 5.62
N PRO A 21 -3.85 -1.81 6.49
CA PRO A 21 -5.01 -1.33 7.22
C PRO A 21 -6.16 -0.90 6.28
N ALA A 22 -7.41 -1.07 6.72
CA ALA A 22 -8.60 -0.60 5.99
C ALA A 22 -8.92 0.89 6.22
N ARG A 23 -7.98 1.67 6.76
CA ARG A 23 -8.14 3.10 7.09
C ARG A 23 -7.24 3.98 6.23
N ARG A 24 -7.46 5.29 6.26
CA ARG A 24 -6.54 6.25 5.60
C ARG A 24 -5.16 6.20 6.27
N PRO A 25 -4.06 6.36 5.50
CA PRO A 25 -2.73 6.50 6.07
C PRO A 25 -2.63 7.80 6.87
N ASP A 26 -1.81 7.79 7.92
CA ASP A 26 -1.52 9.00 8.70
C ASP A 26 -0.51 9.89 7.97
N ARG A 27 0.36 9.30 7.15
CA ARG A 27 1.31 10.01 6.28
C ARG A 27 1.45 9.30 4.94
N THR A 28 1.67 10.09 3.89
CA THR A 28 1.95 9.60 2.54
C THR A 28 3.07 10.44 1.92
N TRP A 29 4.10 9.78 1.41
CA TRP A 29 5.23 10.42 0.73
C TRP A 29 5.34 9.89 -0.69
N GLY A 30 5.43 10.78 -1.68
CA GLY A 30 5.68 10.40 -3.07
C GLY A 30 7.15 10.50 -3.41
N GLY A 31 7.67 9.53 -4.17
CA GLY A 31 9.06 9.55 -4.63
C GLY A 31 9.41 8.43 -5.60
N PRO A 32 10.68 8.35 -6.04
CA PRO A 32 11.18 7.21 -6.79
C PRO A 32 11.17 5.94 -5.93
N GLY A 33 10.95 4.78 -6.57
CA GLY A 33 10.95 3.50 -5.89
C GLY A 33 12.28 3.17 -5.22
N VAL A 34 12.25 2.55 -4.05
CA VAL A 34 13.48 2.17 -3.32
C VAL A 34 13.91 0.72 -3.55
N GLY A 35 13.20 -0.02 -4.40
CA GLY A 35 13.37 -1.46 -4.63
C GLY A 35 12.58 -2.34 -3.66
N ALA A 36 11.85 -1.74 -2.71
CA ALA A 36 11.03 -2.48 -1.75
C ALA A 36 9.84 -3.18 -2.46
N PRO A 37 9.39 -4.35 -1.96
CA PRO A 37 8.23 -5.03 -2.52
C PRO A 37 6.96 -4.21 -2.29
N CYS A 38 6.20 -4.00 -3.37
CA CYS A 38 4.90 -3.36 -3.27
C CYS A 38 3.96 -4.19 -2.38
N SER A 39 3.36 -3.56 -1.38
CA SER A 39 2.53 -4.27 -0.40
C SER A 39 1.25 -4.90 -0.99
N VAL A 40 0.83 -4.44 -2.18
CA VAL A 40 -0.35 -4.97 -2.92
C VAL A 40 0.03 -6.02 -3.95
N CYS A 41 0.95 -5.71 -4.87
CA CYS A 41 1.25 -6.60 -6.01
C CYS A 41 2.47 -7.50 -5.81
N GLU A 42 3.25 -7.24 -4.75
CA GLU A 42 4.45 -7.98 -4.31
C GLU A 42 5.65 -7.92 -5.26
N LEU A 43 5.53 -7.14 -6.35
CA LEU A 43 6.67 -6.81 -7.22
C LEU A 43 7.49 -5.65 -6.61
N PRO A 44 8.81 -5.64 -6.79
CA PRO A 44 9.64 -4.53 -6.33
C PRO A 44 9.24 -3.23 -7.04
N VAL A 45 9.19 -2.12 -6.30
CA VAL A 45 9.06 -0.78 -6.89
C VAL A 45 10.44 -0.25 -7.21
N LYS A 46 10.81 -0.24 -8.49
CA LYS A 46 12.17 0.08 -8.92
C LYS A 46 12.46 1.58 -8.87
N LYS A 47 13.74 1.96 -8.89
CA LYS A 47 14.18 3.38 -8.86
C LYS A 47 13.71 4.21 -10.05
N ASP A 48 13.41 3.57 -11.18
CA ASP A 48 12.82 4.17 -12.38
C ASP A 48 11.29 4.20 -12.37
N GLU A 49 10.66 3.66 -11.32
CA GLU A 49 9.22 3.72 -11.07
C GLU A 49 8.90 4.72 -9.96
N LEU A 50 7.66 5.21 -9.92
CA LEU A 50 7.16 6.02 -8.81
C LEU A 50 6.49 5.14 -7.75
N GLU A 51 6.71 5.50 -6.49
CA GLU A 51 6.05 4.89 -5.34
C GLU A 51 5.36 5.93 -4.46
N PHE A 52 4.37 5.44 -3.72
CA PHE A 52 3.98 6.05 -2.46
C PHE A 52 4.53 5.22 -1.31
N GLU A 53 5.10 5.90 -0.34
CA GLU A 53 5.35 5.38 0.99
C GLU A 53 4.20 5.83 1.90
N ILE A 54 3.43 4.87 2.43
CA ILE A 54 2.30 5.14 3.33
C ILE A 54 2.64 4.67 4.74
N GLN A 55 2.27 5.47 5.74
CA GLN A 55 2.58 5.20 7.14
C GLN A 55 1.33 5.21 8.01
N PHE A 56 1.28 4.28 8.96
CA PHE A 56 0.20 4.12 9.93
C PHE A 56 0.76 4.12 11.36
N ALA A 57 0.27 5.01 12.21
CA ALA A 57 0.51 4.99 13.63
C ALA A 57 -0.08 3.72 14.25
N ARG A 58 0.71 3.07 15.11
CA ARG A 58 0.25 1.99 15.97
C ARG A 58 -0.42 2.59 17.20
N ASP A 59 -1.58 2.04 17.56
CA ASP A 59 -2.29 2.38 18.78
C ASP A 59 -1.71 1.59 19.98
N GLY A 60 -1.84 2.15 21.19
CA GLY A 60 -1.47 1.48 22.45
C GLY A 60 -0.06 1.80 22.98
N ASP A 61 0.43 0.96 23.89
CA ASP A 61 1.63 1.22 24.70
C ASP A 61 2.97 1.08 23.95
N ASN A 62 2.93 0.74 22.65
CA ASN A 62 4.12 0.63 21.80
C ASN A 62 4.06 1.62 20.63
N PRO A 63 4.43 2.89 20.86
CA PRO A 63 4.35 3.93 19.83
C PRO A 63 5.30 3.61 18.68
N GLY A 64 4.78 3.68 17.44
CA GLY A 64 5.56 3.40 16.23
C GLY A 64 4.77 3.69 14.95
N LEU A 65 5.46 3.65 13.81
CA LEU A 65 4.86 3.81 12.48
C LEU A 65 5.13 2.55 11.67
N ASP A 66 4.06 1.89 11.22
CA ASP A 66 4.15 0.89 10.18
C ASP A 66 4.29 1.59 8.83
N LYS A 67 5.32 1.21 8.08
CA LYS A 67 5.64 1.78 6.77
C LYS A 67 5.43 0.76 5.68
N PHE A 68 4.76 1.17 4.60
CA PHE A 68 4.53 0.32 3.43
C PHE A 68 4.89 1.06 2.14
N HIS A 69 5.55 0.34 1.23
CA HIS A 69 5.84 0.81 -0.12
C HIS A 69 4.79 0.28 -1.10
N VAL A 70 4.27 1.14 -1.97
CA VAL A 70 3.27 0.78 -2.96
C VAL A 70 3.48 1.52 -4.27
N HIS A 71 3.32 0.83 -5.40
CA HIS A 71 3.20 1.51 -6.71
C HIS A 71 1.98 2.43 -6.71
N ILE A 72 2.03 3.52 -7.50
CA ILE A 72 0.93 4.50 -7.60
C ILE A 72 -0.42 3.86 -7.99
N ARG A 73 -0.44 2.97 -8.98
CA ARG A 73 -1.68 2.28 -9.42
C ARG A 73 -2.17 1.26 -8.38
N CYS A 74 -1.26 0.64 -7.64
CA CYS A 74 -1.60 -0.26 -6.54
C CYS A 74 -2.22 0.50 -5.37
N PHE A 75 -1.69 1.68 -5.05
CA PHE A 75 -2.27 2.58 -4.06
C PHE A 75 -3.70 2.99 -4.42
N ALA A 76 -3.94 3.39 -5.68
CA ALA A 76 -5.28 3.73 -6.16
C ALA A 76 -6.27 2.55 -6.03
N ALA A 77 -5.84 1.33 -6.38
CA ALA A 77 -6.66 0.14 -6.19
C ALA A 77 -6.98 -0.11 -4.71
N TRP A 78 -6.00 0.03 -3.81
CA TRP A 78 -6.22 -0.11 -2.36
C TRP A 78 -7.16 0.98 -1.80
N GLU A 79 -7.02 2.24 -2.22
CA GLU A 79 -7.94 3.32 -1.82
C GLU A 79 -9.40 3.03 -2.17
N LEU A 80 -9.65 2.37 -3.31
CA LEU A 80 -11.00 1.98 -3.74
C LEU A 80 -11.56 0.82 -2.90
N GLU A 81 -10.72 -0.13 -2.50
CA GLU A 81 -11.15 -1.34 -1.78
C GLU A 81 -11.21 -1.17 -0.26
N ARG A 82 -10.40 -0.27 0.33
CA ARG A 82 -10.29 -0.14 1.80
C ARG A 82 -11.60 0.25 2.51
N GLY A 83 -12.55 0.85 1.79
CA GLY A 83 -13.87 1.21 2.32
C GLY A 83 -14.97 0.17 2.05
N GLN A 84 -14.65 -0.96 1.43
CA GLN A 84 -15.61 -1.99 1.00
C GLN A 84 -15.58 -3.25 1.89
N VAL A 85 -14.85 -3.21 3.02
CA VAL A 85 -14.66 -4.34 3.94
C VAL A 85 -15.18 -3.97 5.32
#